data_AF-Q939G9-F1
#
_entry.id   AF-Q939G9-F1
#
_cell.length_a   1.000
_cell.length_b   1.000
_cell.length_c   1.000
_cell.angle_alpha   90.00
_cell.angle_beta   90.00
_cell.angle_gamma   90.00
#
_symmetry.space_group_name_H-M   'P 1'
#
loop_
_entity.id
_entity.type
_entity.pdbx_description
1 polymer ?
#
loop_
_entity_poly.entity_id
_entity_poly.type
_entity_poly.pdbx_seq_one_letter_code
_entity_poly.pdbx_strand_id
1 'polypeptide(L)'
;MATINRNRVPAELHQLLPLAEKFGVADDLLRENLVKASSAEEIKELKSRVFAFEDALDKWLAGAEAEGPEFSVEYIAFSAMRMAADYA
;
A
#
# COMPACT_ATOMS: atom_id res chain seq x y z
N MET A 1 -13.29 -1.54 5.37
CA MET A 1 -11.83 -1.71 5.24
C MET A 1 -11.59 -3.10 4.67
N ALA A 2 -10.71 -3.23 3.69
CA ALA A 2 -10.46 -4.52 3.06
C ALA A 2 -9.56 -5.37 3.97
N THR A 3 -9.92 -6.63 4.21
CA THR A 3 -9.12 -7.54 5.04
C THR A 3 -7.99 -8.12 4.21
N ILE A 4 -6.75 -7.74 4.50
CA ILE A 4 -5.56 -8.23 3.78
C ILE A 4 -5.23 -9.64 4.26
N ASN A 5 -5.17 -10.60 3.34
CA ASN A 5 -4.66 -11.93 3.63
C ASN A 5 -3.13 -11.92 3.58
N ARG A 6 -2.51 -11.93 4.76
CA ARG A 6 -1.06 -12.00 4.94
C ARG A 6 -0.38 -13.06 4.08
N ASN A 7 -0.98 -14.24 3.91
CA ASN A 7 -0.36 -15.34 3.16
C ASN A 7 -0.29 -15.10 1.65
N ARG A 8 -0.96 -14.06 1.14
CA ARG A 8 -0.88 -13.62 -0.25
C ARG A 8 0.13 -12.48 -0.46
N VAL A 9 0.77 -12.02 0.61
CA VAL A 9 1.77 -10.96 0.58
C VAL A 9 3.16 -11.60 0.76
N PRO A 10 4.17 -11.20 -0.03
CA PRO A 10 5.55 -11.64 0.19
C PRO A 10 6.01 -11.38 1.63
N ALA A 11 6.75 -12.33 2.20
CA ALA A 11 7.13 -12.28 3.62
C ALA A 11 7.95 -11.04 3.98
N GLU A 12 8.76 -10.53 3.05
CA GLU A 12 9.54 -9.30 3.19
C GLU A 12 8.66 -8.04 3.31
N LEU A 13 7.48 -8.04 2.72
CA LEU A 13 6.53 -6.92 2.72
C LEU A 13 5.56 -6.95 3.92
N HIS A 14 5.60 -7.99 4.76
CA HIS A 14 4.73 -8.10 5.93
C HIS A 14 4.83 -6.91 6.89
N GLN A 15 5.98 -6.24 6.94
CA GLN A 15 6.17 -5.04 7.78
C GLN A 15 5.31 -3.85 7.32
N LEU A 16 4.85 -3.87 6.07
CA LEU A 16 3.99 -2.83 5.52
C LEU A 16 2.50 -3.13 5.72
N LEU A 17 2.11 -4.32 6.20
CA LEU A 17 0.70 -4.69 6.37
C LEU A 17 -0.12 -3.65 7.14
N PRO A 18 0.32 -3.11 8.30
CA PRO A 18 -0.45 -2.10 9.02
C PRO A 18 -0.63 -0.81 8.21
N LEU A 19 0.37 -0.43 7.41
CA LEU A 19 0.31 0.73 6.53
C LEU A 19 -0.60 0.47 5.34
N ALA A 20 -0.59 -0.74 4.76
CA ALA A 20 -1.46 -1.12 3.66
C ALA A 20 -2.93 -1.22 4.12
N GLU A 21 -3.19 -1.71 5.33
CA GLU A 21 -4.55 -1.74 5.90
C GLU A 21 -5.11 -0.34 6.13
N LYS A 22 -4.25 0.60 6.52
CA LYS A 22 -4.64 1.99 6.80
C LYS A 22 -4.72 2.83 5.52
N PHE A 23 -3.61 2.93 4.78
CA PHE A 23 -3.44 3.83 3.64
C PHE A 23 -3.75 3.17 2.28
N GLY A 24 -3.99 1.86 2.24
CA GLY A 24 -4.37 1.11 1.03
C GLY A 24 -5.83 1.30 0.60
N VAL A 25 -6.33 2.53 0.67
CA VAL A 25 -7.71 2.86 0.29
C VAL A 25 -7.80 3.01 -1.23
N ALA A 26 -8.56 2.13 -1.89
CA ALA A 26 -8.70 2.11 -3.34
C ALA A 26 -9.40 3.36 -3.91
N ASP A 27 -10.38 3.89 -3.17
CA ASP A 27 -11.09 5.12 -3.55
C ASP A 27 -10.20 6.35 -3.37
N ASP A 28 -10.02 7.11 -4.44
CA ASP A 28 -9.08 8.24 -4.49
C ASP A 28 -9.47 9.37 -3.54
N LEU A 29 -10.76 9.72 -3.44
CA LEU A 29 -11.24 10.80 -2.58
C LEU A 29 -11.11 10.41 -1.10
N LEU A 30 -11.41 9.17 -0.75
CA LEU A 30 -11.24 8.67 0.61
C LEU A 30 -9.75 8.58 0.98
N ARG A 31 -8.89 8.13 0.06
CA ARG A 31 -7.44 8.08 0.27
C ARG A 31 -6.86 9.47 0.49
N GLU A 32 -7.22 10.44 -0.35
CA GLU A 32 -6.78 11.84 -0.22
C GLU A 32 -7.20 12.44 1.13
N ASN A 33 -8.47 12.26 1.52
CA ASN A 33 -8.97 12.75 2.80
C ASN A 33 -8.25 12.10 3.99
N LEU A 34 -7.95 10.80 3.92
CA LEU A 34 -7.18 10.09 4.94
C LEU A 34 -5.76 10.64 5.07
N VAL A 35 -5.06 10.85 3.94
CA VAL A 35 -3.71 11.41 3.93
C VAL A 35 -3.71 12.81 4.55
N LYS A 36 -4.64 13.68 4.16
CA LYS A 36 -4.78 15.04 4.71
C LYS A 36 -5.11 15.06 6.21
N ALA A 37 -5.87 14.08 6.69
CA ALA A 37 -6.23 13.96 8.10
C ALA A 37 -5.15 13.30 8.96
N SER A 38 -4.15 12.67 8.35
CA SER A 38 -3.06 11.99 9.07
C SER A 38 -2.03 12.99 9.60
N SER A 39 -1.40 12.65 10.71
CA SER A 39 -0.34 13.46 11.30
C SER A 39 0.93 13.45 10.44
N ALA A 40 1.77 14.47 10.59
CA ALA A 40 3.06 14.55 9.89
C ALA A 40 3.97 13.36 10.20
N GLU A 41 3.88 12.79 11.41
CA GLU A 41 4.66 11.62 11.83
C GLU A 41 4.22 10.36 11.08
N GLU A 42 2.90 10.15 10.94
CA GLU A 42 2.34 9.02 10.18
C GLU A 42 2.68 9.11 8.69
N ILE A 43 2.63 10.31 8.11
CA ILE A 43 3.04 10.54 6.71
C ILE A 43 4.53 10.29 6.53
N LYS A 44 5.37 10.76 7.46
CA LYS A 44 6.80 10.51 7.44
C LYS A 44 7.11 9.02 7.52
N GLU A 45 6.43 8.29 8.39
CA GLU A 45 6.55 6.84 8.49
C GLU A 45 6.13 6.15 7.18
N LEU A 46 4.96 6.50 6.63
CA LEU A 46 4.46 5.96 5.37
C LEU A 46 5.50 6.11 4.25
N LYS A 47 5.99 7.33 4.02
CA LYS A 47 6.99 7.61 2.99
C LYS A 47 8.29 6.86 3.23
N SER A 48 8.82 6.90 4.47
CA SER A 48 10.07 6.24 4.80
C SER A 48 9.99 4.73 4.61
N ARG A 49 8.85 4.11 4.96
CA ARG A 49 8.65 2.67 4.82
C ARG A 49 8.44 2.29 3.36
N VAL A 50 7.63 3.02 2.60
CA VAL A 50 7.46 2.74 1.17
C VAL A 50 8.80 2.84 0.42
N PHE A 51 9.59 3.88 0.70
CA PHE A 51 10.93 4.04 0.11
C PHE A 51 11.88 2.89 0.50
N ALA A 52 11.92 2.49 1.77
CA ALA A 52 12.80 1.43 2.24
C ALA A 52 12.52 0.04 1.62
N PHE A 53 11.32 -0.17 1.07
CA PHE A 53 10.89 -1.42 0.44
C PHE A 53 10.57 -1.26 -1.05
N GLU A 54 11.03 -0.17 -1.70
CA GLU A 54 10.65 0.15 -3.08
C GLU A 54 10.97 -0.98 -4.07
N ASP A 55 12.16 -1.57 -3.99
CA ASP A 55 12.58 -2.67 -4.85
C ASP A 55 11.68 -3.91 -4.70
N ALA A 56 11.33 -4.24 -3.45
CA ALA A 56 10.47 -5.40 -3.15
C ALA A 56 9.04 -5.14 -3.61
N LEU A 57 8.55 -3.91 -3.46
CA LEU A 57 7.25 -3.48 -3.95
C LEU A 57 7.19 -3.50 -5.48
N ASP A 58 8.21 -2.99 -6.17
CA ASP A 58 8.28 -3.00 -7.64
C ASP A 58 8.31 -4.42 -8.17
N LYS A 59 9.18 -5.26 -7.61
CA LYS A 59 9.29 -6.66 -8.01
C LYS A 59 7.97 -7.41 -7.88
N TRP A 60 7.22 -7.17 -6.82
CA TRP A 60 5.95 -7.88 -6.58
C TRP A 60 4.79 -7.27 -7.37
N LEU A 61 4.61 -5.95 -7.29
CA LEU A 61 3.49 -5.24 -7.91
C LEU A 61 3.64 -5.06 -9.44
N ALA A 62 4.83 -5.27 -10.00
CA ALA A 62 5.01 -5.39 -11.46
C ALA A 62 5.14 -6.86 -11.92
N GLY A 63 5.01 -7.81 -10.98
CA GLY A 63 5.08 -9.25 -11.26
C GLY A 63 3.72 -9.84 -11.66
N ALA A 64 3.56 -11.15 -11.42
CA ALA A 64 2.35 -11.89 -11.83
C ALA A 64 1.04 -11.35 -11.21
N GLU A 65 1.08 -10.69 -10.05
CA GLU A 65 -0.12 -10.06 -9.47
C GLU A 65 -0.64 -8.87 -10.29
N ALA A 66 0.18 -8.32 -11.18
CA ALA A 66 -0.22 -7.28 -12.12
C ALA A 66 -0.92 -7.83 -13.38
N GLU A 67 -0.94 -9.16 -13.57
CA GLU A 67 -1.58 -9.80 -14.72
C GLU A 67 -3.09 -9.88 -14.49
N GLY A 68 -3.80 -8.83 -14.90
CA GLY A 68 -5.26 -8.72 -14.83
C GLY A 68 -6.00 -9.50 -15.93
N PRO A 69 -7.32 -9.71 -15.75
CA PRO A 69 -8.23 -8.61 -15.47
C PRO A 69 -8.68 -8.45 -14.01
N GLU A 70 -8.42 -9.41 -13.14
CA GLU A 70 -8.85 -9.38 -11.74
C GLU A 70 -7.66 -9.24 -10.79
N PHE A 71 -7.71 -8.23 -9.92
CA PHE A 71 -6.64 -7.93 -8.97
C PHE A 71 -7.03 -8.35 -7.55
N SER A 72 -6.05 -8.84 -6.80
CA SER A 72 -6.24 -9.22 -5.40
C SER A 72 -6.47 -8.00 -4.49
N VAL A 73 -7.14 -8.22 -3.36
CA VAL A 73 -7.32 -7.17 -2.34
C VAL A 73 -5.99 -6.65 -1.85
N GLU A 74 -5.02 -7.55 -1.67
CA GLU A 74 -3.66 -7.25 -1.24
C GLU A 74 -2.94 -6.40 -2.28
N TYR A 75 -2.99 -6.78 -3.55
CA TYR A 75 -2.41 -6.00 -4.64
C TYR A 75 -2.98 -4.58 -4.69
N ILE A 76 -4.31 -4.43 -4.61
CA ILE A 76 -4.98 -3.13 -4.62
C ILE A 76 -4.56 -2.30 -3.40
N ALA A 77 -4.55 -2.90 -2.20
CA ALA A 77 -4.19 -2.18 -0.97
C ALA A 77 -2.75 -1.69 -1.00
N PHE A 78 -1.80 -2.51 -1.45
CA PHE A 78 -0.39 -2.10 -1.55
C PHE A 78 -0.15 -1.06 -2.65
N SER A 79 -0.84 -1.18 -3.79
CA SER A 79 -0.79 -0.18 -4.86
C SER A 79 -1.36 1.16 -4.38
N ALA A 80 -2.50 1.15 -3.71
CA ALA A 80 -3.13 2.33 -3.13
C ALA A 80 -2.27 2.96 -2.02
N MET A 81 -1.62 2.15 -1.18
CA MET A 81 -0.68 2.64 -0.17
C MET A 81 0.51 3.38 -0.81
N ARG A 82 1.06 2.87 -1.92
CA ARG A 82 2.12 3.58 -2.68
C ARG A 82 1.62 4.92 -3.22
N MET A 83 0.42 4.95 -3.79
CA MET A 83 -0.19 6.20 -4.25
C MET A 83 -0.42 7.20 -3.10
N ALA A 84 -0.80 6.72 -1.90
CA ALA A 84 -0.90 7.57 -0.72
C ALA A 84 0.45 8.17 -0.33
N ALA A 85 1.54 7.40 -0.40
CA ALA A 85 2.89 7.87 -0.07
C ALA A 85 3.43 8.89 -1.07
N ASP A 86 3.13 8.73 -2.36
CA ASP A 86 3.54 9.62 -3.44
C ASP A 86 2.77 10.96 -3.41
N TYR A 87 1.48 10.91 -3.07
CA TYR A 87 0.62 12.09 -2.96
C TYR A 87 0.87 12.95 -1.71
N ALA A 88 1.28 12.33 -0.60
CA ALA A 88 1.50 13.00 0.70
C ALA A 88 2.73 13.92 0.68
#